data_AF-A0A1S2VH33-F1
#
_entry.id   AF-A0A1S2VH33-F1
#
_cell.length_a   1.000
_cell.length_b   1.000
_cell.length_c   1.000
_cell.angle_alpha   90.00
_cell.angle_beta   90.00
_cell.angle_gamma   90.00
#
_symmetry.space_group_name_H-M   'P 1'
#
loop_
_entity.id
_entity.type
_entity.pdbx_description
1 polymer ?
#
loop_
_entity_poly.entity_id
_entity_poly.type
_entity_poly.pdbx_seq_one_letter_code
_entity_poly.pdbx_strand_id
1 'polypeptide(L)'
;MQDKAIAAIGRLTLQKESQAEPYMLYVQNMFPGINYDMILAVFSLTEQDGQQSCQFRGVDVEKVSEKTYQKYLYRGGSSRGGDITFTTKTGDLTKKLNTLLTVQLKNVIALSRVLNFQKDLRLLLALQHRLTVEYETVLESLKSAYGQMDKKRQQSSGFSICFESDGTRLYLSDFPTFQQQVLLSGTSGKSEKYGVSSQGKDQLCSVCLKKKPLLHGFASPFKYATVDKPGMVSGFFDQRGNWKNYPICSDCSLEFEHGQKYVTQKLKRYFYGSSYFAIPKTILRTDTKGLEKALKLITGLEFQLSEAEREKRVEDRIMQEIGKADNYFTLNLLFFEENPTTKAIKIRLLLEEILPSRFRKLFSEVPAAVNSSPLYKAAYRIKKEPQNLTFSFGLFKQFYEDDFYGIMNDVFVGLPINQQTLYSRFMAQIRSNYNKAQTSEGYLEPTGLTILKAHLLINYLTQLSLITTNQTILMQAEDLTEETRIEEKYGRAFDENLFRQFVADNPSFLDDSYKVGIFAVGVLVRLLLNIQQRELGGTPFEKKLKGYNLNPETLKTVYLETMAKLVQYRDYGRRYEPLSQIISEYFTLNSHKLPSISNNELSFYFVAGLEMAYRFRIEKTETNENKTNN
;
A
#
# COMPACT_ATOMS: atom_id res chain seq x y z
N MET A 1 -8.04 -15.42 -8.73
CA MET A 1 -7.37 -14.80 -9.91
C MET A 1 -7.73 -13.33 -10.01
N GLN A 2 -6.81 -12.50 -9.52
CA GLN A 2 -6.84 -11.04 -9.53
C GLN A 2 -7.18 -10.43 -10.91
N ASP A 3 -6.66 -10.99 -11.99
CA ASP A 3 -6.86 -10.49 -13.36
C ASP A 3 -8.32 -10.45 -13.78
N LYS A 4 -9.10 -11.43 -13.32
CA LYS A 4 -10.55 -11.49 -13.56
C LYS A 4 -11.27 -10.33 -12.87
N ALA A 5 -10.83 -9.94 -11.67
CA ALA A 5 -11.39 -8.82 -10.95
C ALA A 5 -11.00 -7.50 -11.64
N ILE A 6 -9.74 -7.36 -12.05
CA ILE A 6 -9.27 -6.19 -12.80
C ILE A 6 -10.02 -6.04 -14.13
N ALA A 7 -10.17 -7.13 -14.91
CA ALA A 7 -10.94 -7.09 -16.15
C ALA A 7 -12.43 -6.77 -15.90
N ALA A 8 -13.03 -7.21 -14.78
CA ALA A 8 -14.39 -6.84 -14.44
C ALA A 8 -14.53 -5.33 -14.15
N ILE A 9 -13.55 -4.73 -13.46
CA ILE A 9 -13.48 -3.28 -13.27
C ILE A 9 -13.40 -2.58 -14.62
N GLY A 10 -12.52 -3.03 -15.52
CA GLY A 10 -12.40 -2.45 -16.85
C GLY A 10 -13.66 -2.58 -17.69
N ARG A 11 -14.35 -3.72 -17.66
CA ARG A 11 -15.65 -3.90 -18.31
C ARG A 11 -16.68 -2.90 -17.77
N LEU A 12 -16.76 -2.72 -16.45
CA LEU A 12 -17.70 -1.76 -15.85
C LEU A 12 -17.37 -0.32 -16.28
N THR A 13 -16.09 0.03 -16.34
CA THR A 13 -15.65 1.35 -16.82
C THR A 13 -16.04 1.56 -18.29
N LEU A 14 -15.77 0.58 -19.16
CA LEU A 14 -16.16 0.62 -20.57
C LEU A 14 -17.68 0.72 -20.76
N GLN A 15 -18.47 0.01 -19.96
CA GLN A 15 -19.94 0.10 -19.97
C GLN A 15 -20.47 1.45 -19.48
N LYS A 16 -19.71 2.22 -18.71
CA LYS A 16 -20.09 3.59 -18.35
C LYS A 16 -19.69 4.59 -19.42
N GLU A 17 -18.62 4.29 -20.13
CA GLU A 17 -18.13 5.00 -21.30
C GLU A 17 -18.90 4.65 -22.59
N SER A 18 -20.09 4.02 -22.50
CA SER A 18 -20.92 3.39 -23.56
C SER A 18 -21.33 4.25 -24.79
N GLN A 19 -20.56 5.26 -25.15
CA GLN A 19 -20.52 5.86 -26.47
C GLN A 19 -19.16 5.69 -27.17
N ALA A 20 -18.18 5.04 -26.53
CA ALA A 20 -16.84 4.90 -27.08
C ALA A 20 -16.72 3.65 -27.97
N GLU A 21 -16.55 3.88 -29.28
CA GLU A 21 -16.21 2.83 -30.24
C GLU A 21 -14.86 2.15 -29.89
N PRO A 22 -14.65 0.85 -30.21
CA PRO A 22 -13.48 0.09 -29.77
C PRO A 22 -12.10 0.72 -30.06
N TYR A 23 -11.98 1.50 -31.15
CA TYR A 23 -10.74 2.20 -31.48
C TYR A 23 -10.43 3.37 -30.54
N MET A 24 -11.45 4.05 -30.00
CA MET A 24 -11.31 5.23 -29.14
C MET A 24 -10.49 4.89 -27.89
N LEU A 25 -10.52 3.62 -27.48
CA LEU A 25 -9.83 3.06 -26.32
C LEU A 25 -8.31 3.05 -26.47
N TYR A 26 -7.83 3.03 -27.71
CA TYR A 26 -6.40 3.06 -28.02
C TYR A 26 -5.90 4.47 -28.33
N VAL A 27 -6.80 5.46 -28.45
CA VAL A 27 -6.46 6.88 -28.63
C VAL A 27 -5.88 7.43 -27.32
N GLN A 28 -4.72 8.07 -27.42
CA GLN A 28 -4.01 8.66 -26.29
C GLN A 28 -4.32 10.16 -26.20
N ASN A 29 -4.37 10.69 -24.97
CA ASN A 29 -4.30 12.13 -24.77
C ASN A 29 -2.82 12.55 -24.91
N MET A 30 -2.54 13.47 -25.83
CA MET A 30 -1.19 13.92 -26.16
C MET A 30 -0.48 14.59 -24.97
N PHE A 31 -1.25 15.32 -24.16
CA PHE A 31 -0.81 16.02 -22.96
C PHE A 31 -1.83 15.79 -21.82
N PRO A 32 -1.78 14.64 -21.12
CA PRO A 32 -2.74 14.30 -20.07
C PRO A 32 -2.80 15.36 -18.95
N GLY A 33 -4.00 15.75 -18.54
CA GLY A 33 -4.22 16.76 -17.48
C GLY A 33 -3.97 18.22 -17.89
N ILE A 34 -3.66 18.49 -19.16
CA ILE A 34 -3.36 19.84 -19.67
C ILE A 34 -4.23 20.10 -20.90
N ASN A 35 -4.87 21.28 -20.96
CA ASN A 35 -5.50 21.75 -22.19
C ASN A 35 -4.43 22.29 -23.15
N TYR A 36 -4.51 21.94 -24.43
CA TYR A 36 -3.48 22.22 -25.42
C TYR A 36 -4.08 22.66 -26.75
N ASP A 37 -3.26 23.21 -27.64
CA ASP A 37 -3.70 23.64 -28.97
C ASP A 37 -3.38 22.60 -30.04
N MET A 38 -4.31 22.39 -30.98
CA MET A 38 -4.10 21.55 -32.16
C MET A 38 -4.04 22.42 -33.41
N ILE A 39 -2.90 22.39 -34.10
CA ILE A 39 -2.71 23.01 -35.40
C ILE A 39 -3.22 22.04 -36.47
N LEU A 40 -4.17 22.48 -37.27
CA LEU A 40 -4.87 21.67 -38.26
C LEU A 40 -4.58 22.18 -39.67
N ALA A 41 -3.95 21.35 -40.51
CA ALA A 41 -3.96 21.60 -41.95
C ALA A 41 -5.33 21.20 -42.50
N VAL A 42 -6.06 22.17 -43.05
CA VAL A 42 -7.44 22.00 -43.51
C VAL A 42 -7.46 21.75 -45.01
N PHE A 43 -8.10 20.65 -45.42
CA PHE A 43 -8.29 20.31 -46.84
C PHE A 43 -9.77 20.24 -47.19
N SER A 44 -10.22 20.96 -48.23
CA SER A 44 -11.57 20.80 -48.75
C SER A 44 -11.65 19.62 -49.73
N LEU A 45 -12.67 18.80 -49.57
CA LEU A 45 -13.01 17.67 -50.41
C LEU A 45 -14.20 18.04 -51.30
N THR A 46 -14.09 17.77 -52.59
CA THR A 46 -15.22 17.86 -53.54
C THR A 46 -15.24 16.61 -54.41
N GLU A 47 -16.44 16.10 -54.72
CA GLU A 47 -16.61 15.00 -55.66
C GLU A 47 -17.25 15.56 -56.95
N GLN A 48 -16.55 15.44 -58.08
CA GLN A 48 -17.06 15.79 -59.41
C GLN A 48 -16.80 14.61 -60.35
N ASP A 49 -17.83 14.14 -61.05
CA ASP A 49 -17.76 13.04 -62.04
C ASP A 49 -17.07 11.76 -61.52
N GLY A 50 -17.27 11.42 -60.24
CA GLY A 50 -16.66 10.25 -59.59
C GLY A 50 -15.17 10.38 -59.24
N GLN A 51 -14.54 11.52 -59.59
CA GLN A 51 -13.20 11.90 -59.13
C GLN A 51 -13.29 12.77 -57.88
N GLN A 52 -12.59 12.34 -56.84
CA GLN A 52 -12.50 13.06 -55.58
C GLN A 52 -11.33 14.05 -55.65
N SER A 53 -11.63 15.35 -55.56
CA SER A 53 -10.65 16.42 -55.56
C SER A 53 -10.39 16.89 -54.12
N CYS A 54 -9.11 17.12 -53.81
CA CYS A 54 -8.66 17.61 -52.51
C CYS A 54 -7.91 18.93 -52.73
N GLN A 55 -8.20 19.97 -51.96
CA GLN A 55 -7.53 21.29 -52.05
C GLN A 55 -7.13 21.78 -50.66
N PHE A 56 -5.93 22.33 -50.50
CA PHE A 56 -5.53 22.96 -49.24
C PHE A 56 -6.26 24.30 -49.06
N ARG A 57 -6.84 24.51 -47.88
CA ARG A 57 -7.57 25.74 -47.54
C ARG A 57 -6.77 26.68 -46.65
N GLY A 58 -5.96 26.12 -45.76
CA GLY A 58 -5.19 26.89 -44.79
C GLY A 58 -4.93 26.11 -43.51
N VAL A 59 -4.60 26.85 -42.46
CA VAL A 59 -4.28 26.30 -41.15
C VAL A 59 -5.16 26.91 -40.08
N ASP A 60 -5.79 26.06 -39.29
CA ASP A 60 -6.59 26.43 -38.14
C ASP A 60 -5.92 26.01 -36.83
N VAL A 61 -6.33 26.64 -35.73
CA VAL A 61 -5.92 26.26 -34.38
C VAL A 61 -7.16 26.01 -33.51
N GLU A 62 -7.31 24.77 -33.03
CA GLU A 62 -8.41 24.38 -32.15
C GLU A 62 -7.91 24.06 -30.73
N LYS A 63 -8.67 24.45 -29.71
CA LYS A 63 -8.38 24.08 -28.32
C LYS A 63 -8.81 22.64 -28.04
N VAL A 64 -7.93 21.89 -27.39
CA VAL A 64 -8.13 20.48 -27.03
C VAL A 64 -8.18 20.33 -25.51
N SER A 65 -9.11 19.49 -25.06
CA SER A 65 -9.33 19.13 -23.67
C SER A 65 -9.46 17.61 -23.51
N GLU A 66 -9.55 17.15 -22.27
CA GLU A 66 -9.84 15.74 -21.96
C GLU A 66 -11.14 15.20 -22.60
N LYS A 67 -12.08 16.08 -22.97
CA LYS A 67 -13.33 15.69 -23.63
C LYS A 67 -13.26 15.69 -25.15
N THR A 68 -12.31 16.41 -25.75
CA THR A 68 -12.29 16.66 -27.20
C THR A 68 -11.10 16.01 -27.92
N TYR A 69 -10.11 15.48 -27.21
CA TYR A 69 -8.89 14.94 -27.84
C TYR A 69 -9.13 13.72 -28.75
N GLN A 70 -10.21 12.96 -28.52
CA GLN A 70 -10.45 11.68 -29.18
C GLN A 70 -10.66 11.83 -30.69
N LYS A 71 -11.26 12.94 -31.16
CA LYS A 71 -11.53 13.17 -32.59
C LYS A 71 -10.27 13.21 -33.46
N TYR A 72 -9.13 13.53 -32.87
CA TYR A 72 -7.85 13.60 -33.57
C TYR A 72 -7.10 12.27 -33.63
N LEU A 73 -7.56 11.21 -32.95
CA LEU A 73 -6.91 9.88 -33.00
C LEU A 73 -5.39 9.87 -32.72
N TYR A 74 -4.89 10.66 -31.77
CA TYR A 74 -3.47 10.61 -31.42
C TYR A 74 -3.07 9.23 -30.89
N ARG A 75 -2.01 8.64 -31.44
CA ARG A 75 -1.40 7.40 -30.94
C ARG A 75 0.11 7.41 -31.15
N GLY A 76 0.86 7.38 -30.05
CA GLY A 76 2.31 7.31 -30.07
C GLY A 76 2.80 6.02 -30.75
N GLY A 77 3.78 6.16 -31.65
CA GLY A 77 4.44 5.03 -32.30
C GLY A 77 5.86 4.78 -31.78
N SER A 78 6.66 4.02 -32.54
CA SER A 78 8.04 3.69 -32.13
C SER A 78 8.98 4.87 -32.37
N SER A 79 10.07 4.94 -31.59
CA SER A 79 11.04 6.04 -31.66
C SER A 79 11.67 6.26 -33.06
N ARG A 80 11.64 5.25 -33.94
CA ARG A 80 12.16 5.32 -35.32
C ARG A 80 11.06 5.35 -36.40
N GLY A 81 9.81 5.05 -36.04
CA GLY A 81 8.71 4.90 -37.01
C GLY A 81 7.74 6.09 -37.07
N GLY A 82 7.87 7.06 -36.17
CA GLY A 82 6.91 8.16 -36.04
C GLY A 82 5.62 7.74 -35.31
N ASP A 83 4.70 8.68 -35.14
CA ASP A 83 3.38 8.40 -34.55
C ASP A 83 2.51 7.58 -35.52
N ILE A 84 1.51 6.87 -34.99
CA ILE A 84 0.73 5.90 -35.78
C ILE A 84 -0.22 6.59 -36.76
N THR A 85 -0.89 7.66 -36.33
CA THR A 85 -1.83 8.44 -37.16
C THR A 85 -1.18 9.75 -37.61
N PHE A 86 -1.91 10.58 -38.37
CA PHE A 86 -1.43 11.90 -38.79
C PHE A 86 -1.28 12.89 -37.64
N THR A 87 -1.84 12.57 -36.47
CA THR A 87 -1.78 13.43 -35.30
C THR A 87 -0.49 13.18 -34.53
N THR A 88 0.26 14.25 -34.25
CA THR A 88 1.57 14.18 -33.60
C THR A 88 1.84 15.40 -32.71
N LYS A 89 2.72 15.26 -31.73
CA LYS A 89 3.23 16.40 -30.95
C LYS A 89 3.97 17.37 -31.86
N THR A 90 3.72 18.66 -31.69
CA THR A 90 4.46 19.68 -32.43
C THR A 90 5.94 19.68 -32.01
N GLY A 91 6.80 20.01 -32.96
CA GLY A 91 8.26 20.00 -32.84
C GLY A 91 8.87 20.52 -34.13
N ASP A 92 9.82 19.78 -34.69
CA ASP A 92 10.33 20.06 -36.04
C ASP A 92 9.24 19.74 -37.10
N LEU A 93 8.43 20.73 -37.44
CA LEU A 93 7.31 20.61 -38.38
C LEU A 93 7.76 20.09 -39.76
N THR A 94 9.00 20.41 -40.18
CA THR A 94 9.57 19.90 -41.43
C THR A 94 9.70 18.37 -41.37
N LYS A 95 10.28 17.84 -40.29
CA LYS A 95 10.38 16.38 -40.09
C LYS A 95 9.02 15.73 -39.91
N LYS A 96 8.11 16.37 -39.18
CA LYS A 96 6.77 15.83 -38.91
C LYS A 96 5.94 15.71 -40.18
N LEU A 97 5.87 16.77 -41.00
CA LEU A 97 5.15 16.76 -42.27
C LEU A 97 5.77 15.77 -43.26
N ASN A 98 7.10 15.70 -43.33
CA ASN A 98 7.79 14.70 -44.16
C ASN A 98 7.47 13.27 -43.71
N THR A 99 7.47 12.99 -42.40
CA THR A 99 7.12 11.66 -41.85
C THR A 99 5.67 11.31 -42.16
N LEU A 100 4.75 12.28 -42.09
CA LEU A 100 3.35 12.09 -42.46
C LEU A 100 3.24 11.65 -43.92
N LEU A 101 3.85 12.41 -44.85
CA LEU A 101 3.77 12.13 -46.28
C LEU A 101 4.45 10.80 -46.66
N THR A 102 5.65 10.54 -46.13
CA THR A 102 6.50 9.43 -46.59
C THR A 102 6.21 8.11 -45.90
N VAL A 103 5.70 8.13 -44.66
CA VAL A 103 5.47 6.93 -43.83
C VAL A 103 3.99 6.76 -43.50
N GLN A 104 3.40 7.72 -42.78
CA GLN A 104 2.06 7.54 -42.22
C GLN A 104 0.99 7.40 -43.31
N LEU A 105 1.06 8.25 -44.35
CA LEU A 105 0.14 8.23 -45.47
C LEU A 105 0.25 6.94 -46.29
N LYS A 106 1.47 6.45 -46.53
CA LYS A 106 1.69 5.16 -47.22
C LYS A 106 1.10 3.99 -46.42
N ASN A 107 1.30 3.97 -45.10
CA ASN A 107 0.80 2.91 -44.23
C ASN A 107 -0.74 2.86 -44.23
N VAL A 108 -1.40 4.01 -44.13
CA VAL A 108 -2.87 4.05 -44.11
C VAL A 108 -3.49 3.75 -45.49
N ILE A 109 -2.83 4.12 -46.59
CA ILE A 109 -3.22 3.70 -47.95
C ILE A 109 -3.12 2.18 -48.10
N ALA A 110 -2.01 1.58 -47.65
CA ALA A 110 -1.82 0.14 -47.70
C ALA A 110 -2.90 -0.59 -46.88
N LEU A 111 -3.21 -0.07 -45.69
CA LEU A 111 -4.29 -0.59 -44.84
C LEU A 111 -5.67 -0.48 -45.52
N SER A 112 -5.99 0.67 -46.11
CA SER A 112 -7.24 0.89 -46.84
C SER A 112 -7.44 -0.12 -47.96
N ARG A 113 -6.37 -0.47 -48.69
CA ARG A 113 -6.39 -1.48 -49.76
C ARG A 113 -6.70 -2.87 -49.21
N VAL A 114 -6.04 -3.27 -48.11
CA VAL A 114 -6.25 -4.58 -47.48
C VAL A 114 -7.67 -4.74 -46.94
N LEU A 115 -8.24 -3.67 -46.38
CA LEU A 115 -9.58 -3.68 -45.78
C LEU A 115 -10.71 -3.35 -46.78
N ASN A 116 -10.36 -3.02 -48.03
CA ASN A 116 -11.29 -2.63 -49.08
C ASN A 116 -12.15 -1.38 -48.74
N PHE A 117 -11.58 -0.40 -48.02
CA PHE A 117 -12.23 0.89 -47.74
C PHE A 117 -12.08 1.86 -48.93
N GLN A 118 -12.87 1.65 -49.99
CA GLN A 118 -12.67 2.37 -51.26
C GLN A 118 -12.90 3.89 -51.18
N LYS A 119 -13.80 4.38 -50.32
CA LYS A 119 -14.02 5.82 -50.14
C LYS A 119 -12.79 6.49 -49.51
N ASP A 120 -12.32 5.95 -48.40
CA ASP A 120 -11.10 6.42 -47.71
C ASP A 120 -9.88 6.34 -48.64
N LEU A 121 -9.74 5.25 -49.41
CA LEU A 121 -8.62 5.07 -50.33
C LEU A 121 -8.56 6.18 -51.40
N ARG A 122 -9.69 6.54 -52.00
CA ARG A 122 -9.76 7.63 -53.00
C ARG A 122 -9.32 8.96 -52.39
N LEU A 123 -9.82 9.28 -51.20
CA LEU A 123 -9.45 10.47 -50.46
C LEU A 123 -7.97 10.51 -50.11
N LEU A 124 -7.40 9.41 -49.61
CA LEU A 124 -6.00 9.35 -49.21
C LEU A 124 -5.04 9.50 -50.39
N LEU A 125 -5.41 8.98 -51.57
CA LEU A 125 -4.66 9.18 -52.81
C LEU A 125 -4.74 10.64 -53.30
N ALA A 126 -5.92 11.27 -53.22
CA ALA A 126 -6.08 12.68 -53.54
C ALA A 126 -5.28 13.59 -52.60
N LEU A 127 -5.30 13.29 -51.29
CA LEU A 127 -4.48 13.96 -50.28
C LEU A 127 -2.99 13.78 -50.58
N GLN A 128 -2.54 12.56 -50.92
CA GLN A 128 -1.13 12.29 -51.25
C GLN A 128 -0.66 13.14 -52.41
N HIS A 129 -1.43 13.18 -53.49
CA HIS A 129 -1.12 13.99 -54.65
C HIS A 129 -1.02 15.48 -54.27
N ARG A 130 -2.07 16.02 -53.61
CA ARG A 130 -2.12 17.44 -53.23
C ARG A 130 -1.00 17.83 -52.27
N LEU A 131 -0.75 17.04 -51.24
CA LEU A 131 0.29 17.31 -50.24
C LEU A 131 1.71 17.23 -50.84
N THR A 132 1.90 16.46 -51.91
CA THR A 132 3.17 16.40 -52.64
C THR A 132 3.37 17.66 -53.50
N VAL A 133 2.32 18.12 -54.18
CA VAL A 133 2.39 19.32 -55.04
C VAL A 133 2.52 20.60 -54.22
N GLU A 134 1.78 20.72 -53.11
CA GLU A 134 1.71 21.94 -52.28
C GLU A 134 2.52 21.82 -50.98
N TYR A 135 3.52 20.93 -50.93
CA TYR A 135 4.27 20.61 -49.71
C TYR A 135 4.84 21.86 -49.01
N GLU A 136 5.54 22.71 -49.75
CA GLU A 136 6.18 23.91 -49.19
C GLU A 136 5.14 24.94 -48.71
N THR A 137 4.06 25.14 -49.46
CA THR A 137 2.97 26.05 -49.08
C THR A 137 2.28 25.61 -47.78
N VAL A 138 2.04 24.30 -47.63
CA VAL A 138 1.49 23.73 -46.40
C VAL A 138 2.47 23.89 -45.24
N LEU A 139 3.76 23.62 -45.47
CA LEU A 139 4.80 23.72 -44.45
C LEU A 139 4.98 25.15 -43.93
N GLU A 140 5.02 26.14 -44.82
CA GLU A 140 5.12 27.55 -44.46
C GLU A 140 3.91 28.01 -43.66
N SER A 141 2.71 27.61 -44.06
CA SER A 141 1.47 27.93 -43.35
C SER A 141 1.46 27.35 -41.93
N LEU A 142 1.90 26.09 -41.78
CA LEU A 142 2.02 25.44 -40.46
C LEU A 142 3.07 26.12 -39.58
N LYS A 143 4.24 26.46 -40.14
CA LYS A 143 5.30 27.17 -39.42
C LYS A 143 4.86 28.56 -38.96
N SER A 144 4.11 29.27 -39.80
CA SER A 144 3.53 30.58 -39.46
C SER A 144 2.57 30.47 -38.29
N ALA A 145 1.61 29.54 -38.35
CA ALA A 145 0.65 29.30 -37.26
C ALA A 145 1.33 28.91 -35.93
N TYR A 146 2.37 28.07 -35.99
CA TYR A 146 3.15 27.68 -34.81
C TYR A 146 4.00 28.84 -34.26
N GLY A 147 4.56 29.67 -35.14
CA GLY A 147 5.39 30.83 -34.77
C GLY A 147 4.62 31.94 -34.07
N GLN A 148 3.32 32.08 -34.35
CA GLN A 148 2.43 33.03 -33.68
C GLN A 148 2.02 32.63 -32.25
N MET A 149 2.33 31.39 -31.83
CA MET A 149 2.05 30.91 -30.47
C MET A 149 3.15 31.33 -29.49
N ASP A 150 2.78 31.63 -28.24
CA ASP A 150 3.76 31.84 -27.18
C ASP A 150 4.50 30.53 -26.82
N LYS A 151 5.64 30.65 -26.13
CA LYS A 151 6.48 29.48 -25.77
C LYS A 151 5.75 28.40 -24.98
N LYS A 152 4.78 28.76 -24.13
CA LYS A 152 4.03 27.79 -23.31
C LYS A 152 3.05 27.01 -24.17
N ARG A 153 2.36 27.68 -25.08
CA ARG A 153 1.48 27.07 -26.08
C ARG A 153 2.25 26.19 -27.05
N GLN A 154 3.43 26.63 -27.50
CA GLN A 154 4.32 25.82 -28.35
C GLN A 154 4.70 24.50 -27.68
N GLN A 155 5.09 24.51 -26.40
CA GLN A 155 5.45 23.31 -25.62
C GLN A 155 4.28 22.34 -25.42
N SER A 156 3.05 22.82 -25.53
CA SER A 156 1.81 22.05 -25.37
C SER A 156 0.92 22.25 -26.60
N SER A 157 1.44 21.85 -27.76
CA SER A 157 0.69 21.86 -29.01
C SER A 157 0.86 20.55 -29.79
N GLY A 158 -0.13 20.25 -30.61
CA GLY A 158 -0.12 19.15 -31.58
C GLY A 158 -0.34 19.63 -33.01
N PHE A 159 -0.03 18.76 -33.95
CA PHE A 159 -0.33 18.92 -35.38
C PHE A 159 -1.19 17.75 -35.86
N SER A 160 -2.19 18.03 -36.69
CA SER A 160 -3.02 17.03 -37.39
C SER A 160 -3.56 17.58 -38.72
N ILE A 161 -4.30 16.74 -39.44
CA ILE A 161 -5.01 17.08 -40.68
C ILE A 161 -6.52 16.92 -40.43
N CYS A 162 -7.31 17.85 -40.95
CA CYS A 162 -8.76 17.72 -41.02
C CYS A 162 -9.27 18.02 -42.44
N PHE A 163 -10.51 17.62 -42.70
CA PHE A 163 -11.14 17.78 -43.99
C PHE A 163 -12.44 18.56 -43.89
N GLU A 164 -12.83 19.22 -44.97
CA GLU A 164 -14.13 19.90 -45.09
C GLU A 164 -14.87 19.35 -46.31
N SER A 165 -16.08 18.83 -46.09
CA SER A 165 -16.97 18.33 -47.15
C SER A 165 -18.38 18.84 -46.87
N ASP A 166 -19.04 19.45 -47.86
CA ASP A 166 -20.43 19.90 -47.77
C ASP A 166 -20.72 20.78 -46.53
N GLY A 167 -19.79 21.70 -46.21
CA GLY A 167 -19.90 22.57 -45.05
C GLY A 167 -19.68 21.90 -43.69
N THR A 168 -19.35 20.60 -43.68
CA THR A 168 -19.07 19.81 -42.48
C THR A 168 -17.57 19.56 -42.33
N ARG A 169 -17.04 19.79 -41.12
CA ARG A 169 -15.65 19.46 -40.78
C ARG A 169 -15.54 18.01 -40.32
N LEU A 170 -14.66 17.25 -40.97
CA LEU A 170 -14.36 15.85 -40.70
C LEU A 170 -12.96 15.73 -40.12
N TYR A 171 -12.84 14.98 -39.03
CA TYR A 171 -11.59 14.68 -38.33
C TYR A 171 -11.14 13.24 -38.63
N LEU A 172 -9.92 12.87 -38.22
CA LEU A 172 -9.43 11.51 -38.43
C LEU A 172 -10.34 10.44 -37.82
N SER A 173 -11.05 10.75 -36.73
CA SER A 173 -12.04 9.84 -36.12
C SER A 173 -13.18 9.45 -37.03
N ASP A 174 -13.46 10.23 -38.08
CA ASP A 174 -14.64 10.04 -38.93
C ASP A 174 -14.37 9.07 -40.09
N PHE A 175 -13.13 8.59 -40.24
CA PHE A 175 -12.74 7.66 -41.31
C PHE A 175 -12.46 6.25 -40.75
N PRO A 176 -13.18 5.22 -41.22
CA PRO A 176 -13.01 3.82 -40.79
C PRO A 176 -11.56 3.32 -40.87
N THR A 177 -10.79 3.78 -41.85
CA THR A 177 -9.39 3.34 -41.98
C THR A 177 -8.53 3.78 -40.78
N PHE A 178 -8.64 5.04 -40.33
CA PHE A 178 -7.85 5.49 -39.18
C PHE A 178 -8.34 4.85 -37.88
N GLN A 179 -9.65 4.64 -37.74
CA GLN A 179 -10.21 3.86 -36.63
C GLN A 179 -9.57 2.46 -36.56
N GLN A 180 -9.53 1.74 -37.69
CA GLN A 180 -8.94 0.42 -37.76
C GLN A 180 -7.41 0.44 -37.55
N GLN A 181 -6.72 1.47 -38.04
CA GLN A 181 -5.28 1.62 -37.85
C GLN A 181 -4.91 1.75 -36.36
N VAL A 182 -5.67 2.56 -35.62
CA VAL A 182 -5.49 2.73 -34.17
C VAL A 182 -5.79 1.44 -33.43
N LEU A 183 -6.85 0.72 -33.80
CA LEU A 183 -7.23 -0.56 -33.22
C LEU A 183 -6.15 -1.65 -33.42
N LEU A 184 -5.61 -1.77 -34.64
CA LEU A 184 -4.55 -2.73 -34.96
C LEU A 184 -3.24 -2.42 -34.24
N SER A 185 -2.83 -1.14 -34.21
CA SER A 185 -1.66 -0.72 -33.43
C SER A 185 -1.82 -1.01 -31.94
N GLY A 186 -3.04 -0.86 -31.42
CA GLY A 186 -3.39 -1.20 -30.04
C GLY A 186 -3.30 -2.69 -29.72
N THR A 187 -3.44 -3.57 -30.72
CA THR A 187 -3.62 -5.02 -30.54
C THR A 187 -2.47 -5.88 -31.06
N SER A 188 -1.60 -5.37 -31.93
CA SER A 188 -0.49 -6.16 -32.53
C SER A 188 0.47 -6.73 -31.49
N GLY A 189 0.85 -5.94 -30.49
CA GLY A 189 1.74 -6.36 -29.39
C GLY A 189 1.17 -7.45 -28.47
N LYS A 190 -0.10 -7.81 -28.64
CA LYS A 190 -0.79 -8.85 -27.86
C LYS A 190 -0.49 -10.25 -28.39
N SER A 191 -0.31 -10.39 -29.69
CA SER A 191 0.06 -11.66 -30.33
C SER A 191 1.54 -11.75 -30.65
N GLU A 192 2.16 -10.63 -31.01
CA GLU A 192 3.52 -10.59 -31.53
C GLU A 192 4.43 -9.79 -30.59
N LYS A 193 5.45 -10.45 -30.05
CA LYS A 193 6.43 -9.86 -29.15
C LYS A 193 7.72 -10.67 -29.16
N TYR A 194 8.85 -10.03 -28.88
CA TYR A 194 10.17 -10.69 -28.83
C TYR A 194 10.56 -11.40 -30.15
N GLY A 195 10.02 -10.95 -31.29
CA GLY A 195 10.25 -11.57 -32.59
C GLY A 195 9.49 -12.89 -32.82
N VAL A 196 8.55 -13.24 -31.92
CA VAL A 196 7.71 -14.43 -32.06
C VAL A 196 6.22 -14.08 -32.04
N SER A 197 5.42 -14.95 -32.64
CA SER A 197 3.95 -14.89 -32.57
C SER A 197 3.43 -16.00 -31.66
N SER A 198 2.60 -15.64 -30.68
CA SER A 198 1.98 -16.57 -29.74
C SER A 198 0.46 -16.41 -29.78
N GLN A 199 -0.20 -17.32 -30.48
CA GLN A 199 -1.65 -17.30 -30.72
C GLN A 199 -2.29 -18.68 -30.51
N GLY A 200 -3.46 -18.69 -29.90
CA GLY A 200 -4.36 -19.86 -29.84
C GLY A 200 -5.63 -19.61 -30.62
N LYS A 201 -6.21 -20.66 -31.23
CA LYS A 201 -7.49 -20.58 -31.97
C LYS A 201 -8.50 -21.54 -31.38
N ASP A 202 -9.75 -21.12 -31.27
CA ASP A 202 -10.91 -21.91 -30.81
C ASP A 202 -10.74 -22.59 -29.44
N GLN A 203 -10.01 -21.92 -28.54
CA GLN A 203 -9.75 -22.38 -27.17
C GLN A 203 -10.40 -21.45 -26.13
N LEU A 204 -10.37 -21.86 -24.86
CA LEU A 204 -10.93 -21.11 -23.74
C LEU A 204 -10.04 -19.92 -23.33
N CYS A 205 -10.63 -18.74 -23.21
CA CYS A 205 -9.98 -17.58 -22.61
C CYS A 205 -9.92 -17.73 -21.08
N SER A 206 -8.76 -17.49 -20.47
CA SER A 206 -8.54 -17.54 -19.01
C SER A 206 -9.36 -16.53 -18.21
N VAL A 207 -9.80 -15.41 -18.82
CA VAL A 207 -10.54 -14.33 -18.16
C VAL A 207 -12.05 -14.55 -18.21
N CYS A 208 -12.64 -14.60 -19.41
CA CYS A 208 -14.08 -14.79 -19.61
C CYS A 208 -14.53 -16.25 -19.59
N LEU A 209 -13.61 -17.21 -19.68
CA LEU A 209 -13.89 -18.66 -19.70
C LEU A 209 -14.79 -19.10 -20.87
N LYS A 210 -14.83 -18.33 -21.96
CA LYS A 210 -15.54 -18.67 -23.20
C LYS A 210 -14.56 -19.12 -24.27
N LYS A 211 -15.01 -19.99 -25.17
CA LYS A 211 -14.26 -20.33 -26.40
C LYS A 211 -14.23 -19.10 -27.31
N LYS A 212 -13.06 -18.81 -27.87
CA LYS A 212 -12.83 -17.63 -28.71
C LYS A 212 -12.01 -18.00 -29.95
N PRO A 213 -12.30 -17.38 -31.11
CA PRO A 213 -11.62 -17.69 -32.37
C PRO A 213 -10.13 -17.32 -32.33
N LEU A 214 -9.77 -16.32 -31.53
CA LEU A 214 -8.40 -15.87 -31.35
C LEU A 214 -8.09 -15.60 -29.87
N LEU A 215 -6.94 -16.12 -29.43
CA LEU A 215 -6.34 -15.88 -28.14
C LEU A 215 -4.92 -15.40 -28.32
N HIS A 216 -4.53 -14.45 -27.49
CA HIS A 216 -3.27 -13.75 -27.51
C HIS A 216 -2.38 -14.26 -26.36
N GLY A 217 -1.12 -14.57 -26.65
CA GLY A 217 -0.15 -14.98 -25.64
C GLY A 217 0.50 -13.81 -24.87
N PHE A 218 0.46 -12.59 -25.38
CA PHE A 218 1.13 -11.42 -24.75
C PHE A 218 0.14 -10.31 -24.38
N ALA A 219 -1.14 -10.64 -24.21
CA ALA A 219 -2.23 -9.71 -23.96
C ALA A 219 -2.31 -9.15 -22.52
N SER A 220 -1.44 -9.59 -21.61
CA SER A 220 -1.41 -9.06 -20.24
C SER A 220 -0.82 -7.64 -20.21
N PRO A 221 -1.51 -6.66 -19.60
CA PRO A 221 -1.02 -5.29 -19.46
C PRO A 221 0.04 -5.15 -18.37
N PHE A 222 0.16 -6.12 -17.46
CA PHE A 222 1.12 -6.05 -16.35
C PHE A 222 2.47 -6.63 -16.73
N LYS A 223 3.52 -5.81 -16.57
CA LYS A 223 4.90 -6.18 -16.91
C LYS A 223 5.50 -7.31 -16.05
N TYR A 224 4.88 -7.66 -14.93
CA TYR A 224 5.32 -8.79 -14.10
C TYR A 224 4.99 -10.15 -14.74
N ALA A 225 4.12 -10.20 -15.77
CA ALA A 225 3.93 -11.39 -16.60
C ALA A 225 5.10 -11.51 -17.60
N THR A 226 6.22 -12.06 -17.11
CA THR A 226 7.45 -12.23 -17.89
C THR A 226 7.49 -13.56 -18.62
N VAL A 227 7.94 -13.54 -19.88
CA VAL A 227 8.11 -14.72 -20.75
C VAL A 227 9.57 -14.93 -21.15
N ASP A 228 10.47 -14.11 -20.60
CA ASP A 228 11.90 -14.03 -20.89
C ASP A 228 12.77 -14.73 -19.84
N LYS A 229 12.16 -15.35 -18.81
CA LYS A 229 12.88 -16.10 -17.76
C LYS A 229 12.59 -17.61 -17.81
N PRO A 230 13.60 -18.48 -17.67
CA PRO A 230 13.42 -19.92 -17.58
C PRO A 230 12.35 -20.32 -16.56
N GLY A 231 11.49 -21.28 -16.92
CA GLY A 231 10.41 -21.77 -16.06
C GLY A 231 9.09 -20.99 -16.14
N MET A 232 9.04 -19.82 -16.79
CA MET A 232 7.82 -19.02 -16.87
C MET A 232 6.87 -19.42 -18.00
N VAL A 233 7.37 -20.11 -19.04
CA VAL A 233 6.57 -20.56 -20.21
C VAL A 233 6.60 -22.08 -20.31
N SER A 234 5.42 -22.70 -20.45
CA SER A 234 5.29 -24.15 -20.64
C SER A 234 5.94 -24.59 -21.97
N GLY A 235 6.43 -25.83 -22.01
CA GLY A 235 7.13 -26.35 -23.19
C GLY A 235 8.57 -25.86 -23.31
N PHE A 236 9.35 -26.01 -22.24
CA PHE A 236 10.79 -25.69 -22.22
C PHE A 236 11.11 -24.25 -22.62
N PHE A 237 10.36 -23.29 -22.07
CA PHE A 237 10.63 -21.86 -22.28
C PHE A 237 10.43 -21.39 -23.74
N ASP A 238 9.60 -22.10 -24.52
CA ASP A 238 9.19 -21.65 -25.85
C ASP A 238 8.12 -20.54 -25.77
N GLN A 239 8.55 -19.29 -25.99
CA GLN A 239 7.69 -18.10 -25.99
C GLN A 239 6.49 -18.19 -26.94
N ARG A 240 6.59 -18.97 -28.04
CA ARG A 240 5.45 -19.20 -28.96
C ARG A 240 4.32 -19.93 -28.25
N GLY A 241 4.62 -20.74 -27.24
CA GLY A 241 3.66 -21.47 -26.42
C GLY A 241 2.95 -20.65 -25.35
N ASN A 242 3.30 -19.37 -25.16
CA ASN A 242 2.77 -18.59 -24.02
C ASN A 242 1.25 -18.41 -24.01
N TRP A 243 0.58 -18.46 -25.16
CA TRP A 243 -0.87 -18.48 -25.25
C TRP A 243 -1.51 -19.64 -24.49
N LYS A 244 -0.79 -20.75 -24.25
CA LYS A 244 -1.27 -21.88 -23.43
C LYS A 244 -1.20 -21.56 -21.94
N ASN A 245 -0.20 -20.79 -21.52
CA ASN A 245 -0.02 -20.36 -20.13
C ASN A 245 -1.00 -19.25 -19.77
N TYR A 246 -1.16 -18.29 -20.68
CA TYR A 246 -1.96 -17.11 -20.42
C TYR A 246 -2.88 -16.75 -21.60
N PRO A 247 -3.87 -17.60 -21.93
CA PRO A 247 -4.78 -17.37 -23.05
C PRO A 247 -5.74 -16.22 -22.77
N ILE A 248 -5.64 -15.10 -23.49
CA ILE A 248 -6.56 -13.96 -23.35
C ILE A 248 -7.14 -13.58 -24.73
N CYS A 249 -8.45 -13.45 -24.84
CA CYS A 249 -9.07 -12.97 -26.09
C CYS A 249 -8.99 -11.45 -26.23
N SER A 250 -9.22 -10.93 -27.44
CA SER A 250 -9.11 -9.49 -27.73
C SER A 250 -9.99 -8.64 -26.80
N ASP A 251 -11.26 -9.03 -26.61
CA ASP A 251 -12.22 -8.33 -25.72
C ASP A 251 -11.69 -8.25 -24.28
N CYS A 252 -11.28 -9.39 -23.71
CA CYS A 252 -10.80 -9.41 -22.32
C CYS A 252 -9.45 -8.70 -22.16
N SER A 253 -8.60 -8.69 -23.18
CA SER A 253 -7.35 -7.92 -23.12
C SER A 253 -7.63 -6.43 -23.01
N LEU A 254 -8.60 -5.93 -23.79
CA LEU A 254 -9.05 -4.55 -23.72
C LEU A 254 -9.66 -4.21 -22.36
N GLU A 255 -10.60 -5.04 -21.87
CA GLU A 255 -11.15 -4.91 -20.51
C GLU A 255 -10.04 -4.89 -19.46
N PHE A 256 -9.04 -5.76 -19.59
CA PHE A 256 -7.96 -5.88 -18.63
C PHE A 256 -7.03 -4.65 -18.63
N GLU A 257 -6.72 -4.08 -19.80
CA GLU A 257 -5.98 -2.82 -19.92
C GLU A 257 -6.70 -1.64 -19.25
N HIS A 258 -8.01 -1.50 -19.45
CA HIS A 258 -8.81 -0.47 -18.79
C HIS A 258 -8.87 -0.67 -17.28
N GLY A 259 -9.05 -1.91 -16.84
CA GLY A 259 -8.98 -2.26 -15.44
C GLY A 259 -7.63 -1.89 -14.83
N GLN A 260 -6.53 -2.19 -15.52
CA GLN A 260 -5.17 -1.88 -15.06
C GLN A 260 -4.95 -0.37 -14.93
N LYS A 261 -5.40 0.43 -15.91
CA LYS A 261 -5.36 1.90 -15.84
C LYS A 261 -6.15 2.41 -14.64
N TYR A 262 -7.39 1.93 -14.47
CA TYR A 262 -8.25 2.33 -13.37
C TYR A 262 -7.63 1.99 -12.01
N VAL A 263 -7.16 0.74 -11.84
CA VAL A 263 -6.50 0.28 -10.60
C VAL A 263 -5.27 1.16 -10.28
N THR A 264 -4.43 1.43 -11.28
CA THR A 264 -3.19 2.20 -11.10
C THR A 264 -3.49 3.66 -10.71
N GLN A 265 -4.53 4.25 -11.28
CA GLN A 265 -4.86 5.67 -11.09
C GLN A 265 -5.77 5.94 -9.88
N LYS A 266 -6.66 5.00 -9.54
CA LYS A 266 -7.76 5.24 -8.58
C LYS A 266 -7.73 4.32 -7.36
N LEU A 267 -7.04 3.19 -7.42
CA LEU A 267 -7.04 2.17 -6.37
C LEU A 267 -5.64 1.91 -5.77
N LYS A 268 -4.64 2.70 -6.15
CA LYS A 268 -3.30 2.69 -5.54
C LYS A 268 -3.36 3.39 -4.18
N ARG A 269 -2.85 2.73 -3.14
CA ARG A 269 -2.84 3.23 -1.76
C ARG A 269 -1.49 2.93 -1.10
N TYR A 270 -1.32 3.44 0.11
CA TYR A 270 -0.12 3.27 0.92
C TYR A 270 -0.48 2.70 2.30
N PHE A 271 0.35 1.80 2.81
CA PHE A 271 0.19 1.17 4.12
C PHE A 271 1.57 0.95 4.76
N TYR A 272 1.92 1.77 5.76
CA TYR A 272 3.13 1.64 6.59
C TYR A 272 4.45 1.36 5.86
N GLY A 273 4.77 2.12 4.82
CA GLY A 273 5.99 1.87 4.03
C GLY A 273 5.71 1.32 2.63
N SER A 274 4.54 0.70 2.43
CA SER A 274 4.30 -0.16 1.29
C SER A 274 3.18 0.37 0.39
N SER A 275 3.46 0.44 -0.91
CA SER A 275 2.43 0.69 -1.92
C SER A 275 1.63 -0.58 -2.19
N TYR A 276 0.32 -0.44 -2.34
CA TYR A 276 -0.55 -1.55 -2.71
C TYR A 276 -1.71 -1.13 -3.62
N PHE A 277 -2.29 -2.10 -4.31
CA PHE A 277 -3.58 -1.95 -4.99
C PHE A 277 -4.69 -2.61 -4.18
N ALA A 278 -5.77 -1.87 -3.91
CA ALA A 278 -6.99 -2.37 -3.29
C ALA A 278 -8.01 -2.78 -4.36
N ILE A 279 -8.05 -4.05 -4.74
CA ILE A 279 -8.83 -4.51 -5.89
C ILE A 279 -10.10 -5.22 -5.39
N PRO A 280 -11.29 -4.60 -5.50
CA PRO A 280 -12.53 -5.23 -5.07
C PRO A 280 -12.94 -6.34 -6.04
N LYS A 281 -13.51 -7.40 -5.49
CA LYS A 281 -14.12 -8.51 -6.20
C LYS A 281 -15.45 -8.82 -5.54
N THR A 282 -16.54 -8.73 -6.28
CA THR A 282 -17.86 -9.14 -5.77
C THR A 282 -17.96 -10.66 -5.67
N ILE A 283 -18.82 -11.14 -4.75
CA ILE A 283 -19.09 -12.57 -4.59
C ILE A 283 -19.62 -13.15 -5.92
N LEU A 284 -20.61 -12.48 -6.50
CA LEU A 284 -21.13 -12.81 -7.83
C LEU A 284 -20.44 -11.94 -8.88
N ARG A 285 -19.81 -12.59 -9.87
CA ARG A 285 -19.09 -11.89 -10.95
C ARG A 285 -19.99 -11.01 -11.82
N THR A 286 -21.30 -11.25 -11.79
CA THR A 286 -22.32 -10.51 -12.52
C THR A 286 -22.86 -9.31 -11.74
N ASP A 287 -22.50 -9.15 -10.46
CA ASP A 287 -22.97 -8.05 -9.62
C ASP A 287 -22.21 -6.73 -9.92
N THR A 288 -22.60 -6.08 -11.01
CA THR A 288 -22.01 -4.80 -11.43
C THR A 288 -22.34 -3.66 -10.46
N LYS A 289 -23.53 -3.69 -9.83
CA LYS A 289 -23.96 -2.67 -8.86
C LYS A 289 -23.15 -2.76 -7.57
N GLY A 290 -22.94 -3.97 -7.04
CA GLY A 290 -22.07 -4.21 -5.90
C GLY A 290 -20.63 -3.80 -6.20
N LEU A 291 -20.10 -4.15 -7.39
CA LEU A 291 -18.76 -3.75 -7.79
C LEU A 291 -18.63 -2.22 -7.86
N GLU A 292 -19.61 -1.54 -8.45
CA GLU A 292 -19.64 -0.07 -8.47
C GLU A 292 -19.68 0.53 -7.07
N LYS A 293 -20.52 0.00 -6.18
CA LYS A 293 -20.61 0.45 -4.78
C LYS A 293 -19.27 0.28 -4.06
N ALA A 294 -18.59 -0.86 -4.23
CA ALA A 294 -17.27 -1.10 -3.66
C ALA A 294 -16.19 -0.16 -4.21
N LEU A 295 -16.19 0.11 -5.53
CA LEU A 295 -15.26 1.06 -6.13
C LEU A 295 -15.50 2.49 -5.62
N LYS A 296 -16.76 2.92 -5.49
CA LYS A 296 -17.10 4.23 -4.90
C LYS A 296 -16.64 4.35 -3.45
N LEU A 297 -16.84 3.29 -2.66
CA LEU A 297 -16.34 3.22 -1.29
C LEU A 297 -14.82 3.47 -1.27
N ILE A 298 -14.03 2.66 -1.98
CA ILE A 298 -12.56 2.71 -1.94
C ILE A 298 -11.99 4.02 -2.50
N THR A 299 -12.58 4.54 -3.58
CA THR A 299 -12.15 5.81 -4.19
C THR A 299 -12.56 7.03 -3.38
N GLY A 300 -13.67 6.96 -2.62
CA GLY A 300 -14.15 8.04 -1.75
C GLY A 300 -13.28 8.28 -0.51
N LEU A 301 -12.47 7.30 -0.08
CA LEU A 301 -11.69 7.38 1.16
C LEU A 301 -10.60 8.47 1.16
N GLU A 302 -10.14 8.94 0.00
CA GLU A 302 -9.14 10.02 -0.09
C GLU A 302 -9.73 11.42 0.19
N PHE A 303 -11.03 11.61 -0.05
CA PHE A 303 -11.71 12.90 0.11
C PHE A 303 -12.29 13.12 1.51
N GLN A 304 -12.48 12.04 2.29
CA GLN A 304 -13.14 12.08 3.59
C GLN A 304 -12.19 12.36 4.77
N LEU A 305 -10.88 12.49 4.52
CA LEU A 305 -9.88 12.71 5.55
C LEU A 305 -9.39 14.17 5.50
N SER A 306 -9.66 14.93 6.56
CA SER A 306 -9.22 16.33 6.73
C SER A 306 -7.70 16.44 6.83
N GLU A 307 -7.13 17.63 6.54
CA GLU A 307 -5.68 17.86 6.65
C GLU A 307 -5.12 17.58 8.05
N ALA A 308 -5.88 17.84 9.12
CA ALA A 308 -5.49 17.52 10.49
C ALA A 308 -5.45 16.01 10.77
N GLU A 309 -6.27 15.22 10.08
CA GLU A 309 -6.30 13.75 10.19
C GLU A 309 -5.20 13.08 9.35
N ARG A 310 -4.54 13.82 8.45
CA ARG A 310 -3.46 13.32 7.61
C ARG A 310 -2.15 13.09 8.37
N GLU A 311 -1.96 13.71 9.53
CA GLU A 311 -0.67 13.67 10.24
C GLU A 311 -0.44 12.40 11.08
N LYS A 312 -1.48 11.64 11.46
CA LYS A 312 -1.33 10.38 12.22
C LYS A 312 -2.46 9.37 11.89
N ARG A 313 -2.09 8.21 11.32
CA ARG A 313 -2.93 6.99 11.17
C ARG A 313 -3.96 6.99 10.03
N VAL A 314 -3.69 7.67 8.93
CA VAL A 314 -4.52 7.59 7.71
C VAL A 314 -4.70 6.14 7.25
N GLU A 315 -3.62 5.37 7.32
CA GLU A 315 -3.57 3.99 6.86
C GLU A 315 -4.56 3.08 7.60
N ASP A 316 -4.60 3.14 8.94
CA ASP A 316 -5.55 2.35 9.73
C ASP A 316 -6.99 2.82 9.51
N ARG A 317 -7.22 4.12 9.38
CA ARG A 317 -8.56 4.67 9.16
C ARG A 317 -9.16 4.22 7.83
N ILE A 318 -8.36 4.19 6.76
CA ILE A 318 -8.78 3.63 5.46
C ILE A 318 -9.27 2.19 5.65
N MET A 319 -8.54 1.37 6.41
CA MET A 319 -8.92 -0.02 6.68
C MET A 319 -10.18 -0.11 7.56
N GLN A 320 -10.35 0.79 8.52
CA GLN A 320 -11.57 0.89 9.35
C GLN A 320 -12.80 1.22 8.51
N GLU A 321 -12.71 2.20 7.61
CA GLU A 321 -13.83 2.59 6.74
C GLU A 321 -14.24 1.45 5.79
N ILE A 322 -13.27 0.69 5.27
CA ILE A 322 -13.55 -0.54 4.52
C ILE A 322 -14.31 -1.54 5.40
N GLY A 323 -13.90 -1.68 6.68
CA GLY A 323 -14.52 -2.58 7.65
C GLY A 323 -15.98 -2.29 7.97
N LYS A 324 -16.46 -1.05 7.76
CA LYS A 324 -17.87 -0.68 7.97
C LYS A 324 -18.81 -1.28 6.94
N ALA A 325 -18.29 -1.68 5.76
CA ALA A 325 -19.12 -2.26 4.71
C ALA A 325 -19.59 -3.68 5.06
N ASP A 326 -20.72 -4.09 4.47
CA ASP A 326 -21.19 -5.47 4.53
C ASP A 326 -20.39 -6.38 3.59
N ASN A 327 -20.46 -7.69 3.84
CA ASN A 327 -19.74 -8.72 3.09
C ASN A 327 -20.35 -9.02 1.71
N TYR A 328 -20.54 -8.01 0.85
CA TYR A 328 -20.97 -8.18 -0.55
C TYR A 328 -19.80 -8.23 -1.55
N PHE A 329 -18.59 -7.90 -1.10
CA PHE A 329 -17.36 -7.97 -1.87
C PHE A 329 -16.20 -8.45 -0.99
N THR A 330 -15.12 -8.85 -1.63
CA THR A 330 -13.82 -9.10 -1.02
C THR A 330 -12.79 -8.16 -1.63
N LEU A 331 -11.65 -7.97 -0.94
CA LEU A 331 -10.51 -7.22 -1.44
C LEU A 331 -9.32 -8.13 -1.68
N ASN A 332 -8.72 -7.98 -2.85
CA ASN A 332 -7.37 -8.43 -3.11
C ASN A 332 -6.43 -7.25 -2.86
N LEU A 333 -5.51 -7.40 -1.91
CA LEU A 333 -4.49 -6.40 -1.60
C LEU A 333 -3.16 -6.85 -2.23
N LEU A 334 -2.77 -6.23 -3.34
CA LEU A 334 -1.51 -6.50 -4.02
C LEU A 334 -0.47 -5.47 -3.58
N PHE A 335 0.45 -5.85 -2.68
CA PHE A 335 1.58 -5.03 -2.25
C PHE A 335 2.76 -5.19 -3.20
N PHE A 336 3.36 -4.07 -3.59
CA PHE A 336 4.43 -4.07 -4.58
C PHE A 336 5.45 -2.95 -4.37
N GLU A 337 6.63 -3.17 -4.94
CA GLU A 337 7.63 -2.15 -5.17
C GLU A 337 7.72 -1.84 -6.66
N GLU A 338 7.79 -0.55 -6.99
CA GLU A 338 7.90 -0.08 -8.36
C GLU A 338 9.28 0.57 -8.54
N ASN A 339 10.08 0.05 -9.47
CA ASN A 339 11.35 0.69 -9.80
C ASN A 339 11.08 2.04 -10.49
N PRO A 340 11.62 3.16 -9.97
CA PRO A 340 11.30 4.49 -10.48
C PRO A 340 11.71 4.69 -11.95
N THR A 341 12.81 4.06 -12.37
CA THR A 341 13.41 4.18 -13.70
C THR A 341 12.77 3.25 -14.72
N THR A 342 12.66 1.96 -14.40
CA THR A 342 12.18 0.95 -15.37
C THR A 342 10.67 0.73 -15.32
N LYS A 343 9.99 1.28 -14.30
CA LYS A 343 8.57 1.00 -13.99
C LYS A 343 8.30 -0.50 -13.82
N ALA A 344 9.31 -1.26 -13.44
CA ALA A 344 9.18 -2.69 -13.14
C ALA A 344 8.50 -2.85 -11.78
N ILE A 345 7.51 -3.74 -11.70
CA ILE A 345 6.75 -4.02 -10.48
C ILE A 345 7.25 -5.34 -9.90
N LYS A 346 7.74 -5.31 -8.66
CA LYS A 346 8.05 -6.50 -7.86
C LYS A 346 6.94 -6.70 -6.83
N ILE A 347 6.20 -7.80 -6.97
CA ILE A 347 5.16 -8.18 -6.01
C ILE A 347 5.85 -8.62 -4.71
N ARG A 348 5.41 -8.06 -3.58
CA ARG A 348 5.92 -8.38 -2.24
C ARG A 348 4.96 -9.24 -1.43
N LEU A 349 3.66 -8.98 -1.55
CA LEU A 349 2.61 -9.74 -0.90
C LEU A 349 1.31 -9.62 -1.70
N LEU A 350 0.57 -10.71 -1.83
CA LEU A 350 -0.79 -10.72 -2.37
C LEU A 350 -1.70 -11.36 -1.33
N LEU A 351 -2.55 -10.55 -0.71
CA LEU A 351 -3.64 -11.03 0.14
C LEU A 351 -4.88 -11.15 -0.74
N GLU A 352 -5.41 -12.36 -0.91
CA GLU A 352 -6.58 -12.61 -1.73
C GLU A 352 -7.85 -12.73 -0.89
N GLU A 353 -8.95 -12.21 -1.44
CA GLU A 353 -10.32 -12.47 -0.98
C GLU A 353 -10.60 -12.08 0.48
N ILE A 354 -10.00 -11.00 0.97
CA ILE A 354 -10.23 -10.49 2.33
C ILE A 354 -11.61 -9.81 2.41
N LEU A 355 -12.48 -10.29 3.30
CA LEU A 355 -13.81 -9.73 3.53
C LEU A 355 -13.78 -8.44 4.36
N PRO A 356 -14.70 -7.48 4.14
CA PRO A 356 -14.91 -6.30 4.99
C PRO A 356 -14.98 -6.64 6.49
N SER A 357 -15.66 -7.72 6.88
CA SER A 357 -15.71 -8.15 8.28
C SER A 357 -14.33 -8.48 8.87
N ARG A 358 -13.36 -8.94 8.06
CA ARG A 358 -11.98 -9.14 8.54
C ARG A 358 -11.30 -7.80 8.84
N PHE A 359 -11.48 -6.79 7.99
CA PHE A 359 -10.99 -5.44 8.27
C PHE A 359 -11.65 -4.86 9.54
N ARG A 360 -12.97 -5.05 9.71
CA ARG A 360 -13.70 -4.66 10.92
C ARG A 360 -13.09 -5.28 12.18
N LYS A 361 -12.83 -6.59 12.14
CA LYS A 361 -12.21 -7.30 13.26
C LYS A 361 -10.82 -6.75 13.58
N LEU A 362 -9.96 -6.60 12.56
CA LEU A 362 -8.56 -6.22 12.72
C LEU A 362 -8.35 -4.75 13.11
N PHE A 363 -9.19 -3.84 12.58
CA PHE A 363 -8.95 -2.40 12.67
C PHE A 363 -9.98 -1.66 13.54
N SER A 364 -11.11 -2.28 13.89
CA SER A 364 -12.16 -1.66 14.71
C SER A 364 -12.44 -2.43 16.00
N GLU A 365 -12.89 -3.68 15.91
CA GLU A 365 -13.37 -4.45 17.07
C GLU A 365 -12.26 -4.79 18.07
N VAL A 366 -11.18 -5.42 17.61
CA VAL A 366 -10.07 -5.80 18.50
C VAL A 366 -9.32 -4.57 19.01
N PRO A 367 -8.99 -3.55 18.18
CA PRO A 367 -8.42 -2.30 18.68
C PRO A 367 -9.28 -1.63 19.75
N ALA A 368 -10.61 -1.56 19.58
CA ALA A 368 -11.50 -0.99 20.59
C ALA A 368 -11.44 -1.78 21.91
N ALA A 369 -11.40 -3.12 21.84
CA ALA A 369 -11.31 -3.98 23.01
C ALA A 369 -9.98 -3.86 23.77
N VAL A 370 -8.84 -3.72 23.08
CA VAL A 370 -7.54 -3.61 23.75
C VAL A 370 -7.23 -2.18 24.23
N ASN A 371 -7.72 -1.17 23.52
CA ASN A 371 -7.46 0.25 23.85
C ASN A 371 -8.20 0.72 25.10
N SER A 372 -9.25 0.00 25.55
CA SER A 372 -10.00 0.33 26.76
C SER A 372 -9.22 0.07 28.05
N SER A 373 -8.15 -0.73 28.00
CA SER A 373 -7.36 -1.08 29.18
C SER A 373 -6.78 0.19 29.85
N PRO A 374 -6.99 0.37 31.17
CA PRO A 374 -6.41 1.49 31.93
C PRO A 374 -4.89 1.58 31.82
N LEU A 375 -4.21 0.47 31.55
CA LEU A 375 -2.76 0.41 31.41
C LEU A 375 -2.22 1.37 30.32
N TYR A 376 -3.03 1.63 29.30
CA TYR A 376 -2.64 2.44 28.14
C TYR A 376 -3.11 3.90 28.21
N LYS A 377 -3.93 4.27 29.20
CA LYS A 377 -4.33 5.66 29.45
C LYS A 377 -3.13 6.45 30.00
N ALA A 378 -2.89 7.65 29.47
CA ALA A 378 -1.78 8.53 29.85
C ALA A 378 -0.39 7.84 29.90
N ALA A 379 -0.17 6.83 29.03
CA ALA A 379 0.98 5.94 29.06
C ALA A 379 2.33 6.61 28.76
N TYR A 380 2.34 7.71 28.00
CA TYR A 380 3.56 8.45 27.67
C TYR A 380 3.27 9.94 27.51
N ARG A 381 4.30 10.75 27.27
CA ARG A 381 4.15 12.21 27.13
C ARG A 381 4.77 12.74 25.84
N ILE A 382 4.10 13.70 25.22
CA ILE A 382 4.64 14.53 24.14
C ILE A 382 4.54 15.98 24.63
N LYS A 383 5.65 16.74 24.58
CA LYS A 383 5.68 18.15 25.04
C LYS A 383 5.05 18.39 26.43
N LYS A 384 5.21 17.42 27.34
CA LYS A 384 4.65 17.36 28.72
C LYS A 384 3.16 17.05 28.84
N GLU A 385 2.44 16.88 27.74
CA GLU A 385 1.04 16.45 27.75
C GLU A 385 0.96 14.92 27.81
N PRO A 386 0.09 14.34 28.67
CA PRO A 386 -0.15 12.91 28.70
C PRO A 386 -0.79 12.45 27.39
N GLN A 387 -0.39 11.26 26.94
CA GLN A 387 -0.85 10.65 25.69
C GLN A 387 -1.30 9.22 25.97
N ASN A 388 -2.44 8.84 25.41
CA ASN A 388 -2.90 7.46 25.45
C ASN A 388 -2.12 6.63 24.44
N LEU A 389 -1.66 5.45 24.85
CA LEU A 389 -1.18 4.45 23.94
C LEU A 389 -2.39 3.73 23.34
N THR A 390 -2.47 3.66 22.02
CA THR A 390 -3.57 2.96 21.34
C THR A 390 -3.01 2.12 20.23
N PHE A 391 -3.66 1.00 19.95
CA PHE A 391 -3.26 0.09 18.90
C PHE A 391 -3.25 0.81 17.55
N SER A 392 -2.19 0.55 16.81
CA SER A 392 -2.05 0.90 15.41
C SER A 392 -1.32 -0.24 14.73
N PHE A 393 -1.70 -0.57 13.49
CA PHE A 393 -1.04 -1.66 12.77
C PHE A 393 0.46 -1.38 12.55
N GLY A 394 0.87 -0.10 12.61
CA GLY A 394 2.27 0.32 12.58
C GLY A 394 3.13 -0.26 13.70
N LEU A 395 2.54 -0.76 14.79
CA LEU A 395 3.29 -1.50 15.82
C LEU A 395 3.97 -2.75 15.25
N PHE A 396 3.35 -3.44 14.28
CA PHE A 396 4.00 -4.55 13.58
C PHE A 396 5.21 -4.06 12.79
N LYS A 397 5.15 -2.88 12.16
CA LYS A 397 6.29 -2.33 11.43
C LYS A 397 7.48 -2.03 12.36
N GLN A 398 7.21 -1.62 13.59
CA GLN A 398 8.25 -1.37 14.60
C GLN A 398 8.97 -2.65 15.05
N PHE A 399 8.25 -3.77 15.24
CA PHE A 399 8.85 -5.02 15.75
C PHE A 399 9.26 -6.01 14.65
N TYR A 400 8.70 -5.90 13.45
CA TYR A 400 8.91 -6.79 12.31
C TYR A 400 9.35 -6.00 11.07
N GLU A 401 10.28 -5.05 11.21
CA GLU A 401 10.67 -4.18 10.10
C GLU A 401 11.14 -4.97 8.86
N ASP A 402 11.98 -5.99 9.09
CA ASP A 402 12.60 -6.88 8.11
C ASP A 402 11.65 -7.95 7.55
N ASP A 403 10.60 -8.31 8.30
CA ASP A 403 9.60 -9.32 7.92
C ASP A 403 8.16 -8.80 8.01
N PHE A 404 7.98 -7.53 7.63
CA PHE A 404 6.68 -6.86 7.77
C PHE A 404 5.60 -7.52 6.90
N TYR A 405 5.98 -8.01 5.71
CA TYR A 405 5.05 -8.70 4.82
C TYR A 405 4.63 -10.08 5.37
N GLY A 406 5.54 -10.81 6.03
CA GLY A 406 5.23 -12.09 6.66
C GLY A 406 4.20 -11.92 7.78
N ILE A 407 4.46 -11.02 8.72
CA ILE A 407 3.52 -10.78 9.83
C ILE A 407 2.18 -10.19 9.34
N MET A 408 2.19 -9.36 8.29
CA MET A 408 0.95 -8.91 7.65
C MET A 408 0.13 -10.08 7.10
N ASN A 409 0.77 -11.02 6.40
CA ASN A 409 0.09 -12.21 5.90
C ASN A 409 -0.58 -12.98 7.04
N ASP A 410 0.18 -13.29 8.08
CA ASP A 410 -0.30 -14.11 9.19
C ASP A 410 -1.46 -13.44 9.92
N VAL A 411 -1.36 -12.13 10.18
CA VAL A 411 -2.43 -11.36 10.84
C VAL A 411 -3.66 -11.22 9.94
N PHE A 412 -3.52 -10.95 8.64
CA PHE A 412 -4.69 -10.79 7.77
C PHE A 412 -5.42 -12.11 7.53
N VAL A 413 -4.68 -13.19 7.27
CA VAL A 413 -5.22 -14.53 7.01
C VAL A 413 -5.69 -15.21 8.30
N GLY A 414 -5.08 -14.88 9.44
CA GLY A 414 -5.39 -15.49 10.73
C GLY A 414 -4.56 -16.75 11.01
N LEU A 415 -3.29 -16.75 10.62
CA LEU A 415 -2.37 -17.85 10.91
C LEU A 415 -1.78 -17.72 12.32
N PRO A 416 -1.57 -18.83 13.04
CA PRO A 416 -0.92 -18.82 14.35
C PRO A 416 0.50 -18.25 14.28
N ILE A 417 0.85 -17.39 15.24
CA ILE A 417 2.17 -16.77 15.35
C ILE A 417 2.97 -17.49 16.43
N ASN A 418 4.21 -17.85 16.11
CA ASN A 418 5.11 -18.49 17.06
C ASN A 418 5.54 -17.51 18.17
N GLN A 419 5.25 -17.86 19.43
CA GLN A 419 5.60 -17.02 20.58
C GLN A 419 7.10 -16.79 20.75
N GLN A 420 7.94 -17.81 20.52
CA GLN A 420 9.39 -17.66 20.64
C GLN A 420 9.91 -16.61 19.66
N THR A 421 9.42 -16.63 18.41
CA THR A 421 9.73 -15.62 17.41
C THR A 421 9.22 -14.24 17.84
N LEU A 422 7.98 -14.14 18.34
CA LEU A 422 7.39 -12.89 18.82
C LEU A 422 8.24 -12.24 19.93
N TYR A 423 8.58 -12.98 20.98
CA TYR A 423 9.43 -12.46 22.06
C TYR A 423 10.86 -12.16 21.61
N SER A 424 11.40 -12.90 20.64
CA SER A 424 12.71 -12.55 20.05
C SER A 424 12.67 -11.19 19.34
N ARG A 425 11.58 -10.87 18.64
CA ARG A 425 11.39 -9.57 17.96
C ARG A 425 11.26 -8.44 18.98
N PHE A 426 10.48 -8.63 20.05
CA PHE A 426 10.36 -7.65 21.13
C PHE A 426 11.71 -7.38 21.81
N MET A 427 12.43 -8.44 22.20
CA MET A 427 13.72 -8.28 22.88
C MET A 427 14.79 -7.70 21.96
N ALA A 428 14.78 -8.00 20.66
CA ALA A 428 15.68 -7.35 19.70
C ALA A 428 15.47 -5.83 19.70
N GLN A 429 14.23 -5.36 19.65
CA GLN A 429 13.92 -3.93 19.69
C GLN A 429 14.28 -3.28 21.03
N ILE A 430 13.93 -3.93 22.15
CA ILE A 430 14.24 -3.44 23.51
C ILE A 430 15.76 -3.29 23.69
N ARG A 431 16.54 -4.30 23.31
CA ARG A 431 18.01 -4.28 23.43
C ARG A 431 18.63 -3.26 22.49
N SER A 432 18.11 -3.13 21.27
CA SER A 432 18.55 -2.10 20.31
C SER A 432 18.35 -0.69 20.87
N ASN A 433 17.18 -0.41 21.43
CA ASN A 433 16.88 0.86 22.10
C ASN A 433 17.81 1.08 23.31
N TYR A 434 17.93 0.08 24.19
CA TYR A 434 18.81 0.15 25.36
C TYR A 434 20.27 0.46 24.98
N ASN A 435 20.81 -0.23 23.97
CA ASN A 435 22.20 -0.01 23.52
C ASN A 435 22.40 1.39 22.93
N LYS A 436 21.46 1.85 22.08
CA LYS A 436 21.52 3.20 21.50
C LYS A 436 21.45 4.30 22.57
N ALA A 437 20.75 4.06 23.69
CA ALA A 437 20.68 5.01 24.81
C ALA A 437 22.05 5.22 25.47
N GLN A 438 22.92 4.21 25.41
CA GLN A 438 24.28 4.27 25.96
C GLN A 438 25.28 4.93 25.00
N THR A 439 25.03 4.92 23.69
CA THR A 439 25.99 5.38 22.67
C THR A 439 25.72 6.78 22.11
N SER A 440 24.63 7.44 22.51
CA SER A 440 24.25 8.82 22.15
C SER A 440 24.16 9.10 20.65
N GLU A 441 22.98 8.94 20.05
CA GLU A 441 22.60 9.61 18.79
C GLU A 441 21.05 9.64 18.64
N GLY A 442 20.45 10.81 18.79
CA GLY A 442 19.03 11.07 18.45
C GLY A 442 17.98 10.84 19.56
N TYR A 443 16.72 11.15 19.23
CA TYR A 443 15.57 10.84 20.09
C TYR A 443 15.42 9.33 20.22
N LEU A 444 15.31 8.86 21.46
CA LEU A 444 15.27 7.45 21.77
C LEU A 444 14.04 7.12 22.59
N GLU A 445 13.26 6.17 22.08
CA GLU A 445 12.04 5.72 22.75
C GLU A 445 12.37 5.06 24.09
N PRO A 446 11.76 5.52 25.21
CA PRO A 446 11.98 4.90 26.51
C PRO A 446 11.64 3.41 26.52
N THR A 447 12.45 2.61 27.22
CA THR A 447 12.24 1.16 27.34
C THR A 447 10.84 0.81 27.83
N GLY A 448 10.33 1.51 28.85
CA GLY A 448 8.96 1.35 29.34
C GLY A 448 7.88 1.55 28.27
N LEU A 449 8.04 2.50 27.35
CA LEU A 449 7.10 2.68 26.24
C LEU A 449 7.18 1.53 25.24
N THR A 450 8.39 1.04 24.96
CA THR A 450 8.59 -0.15 24.09
C THR A 450 7.92 -1.40 24.70
N ILE A 451 8.04 -1.58 26.02
CA ILE A 451 7.37 -2.65 26.77
C ILE A 451 5.85 -2.54 26.67
N LEU A 452 5.28 -1.33 26.89
CA LEU A 452 3.84 -1.13 26.80
C LEU A 452 3.30 -1.40 25.39
N LYS A 453 4.06 -1.02 24.34
CA LYS A 453 3.75 -1.35 22.94
C LYS A 453 3.76 -2.85 22.68
N ALA A 454 4.76 -3.57 23.19
CA ALA A 454 4.84 -5.02 23.07
C ALA A 454 3.68 -5.71 23.81
N HIS A 455 3.36 -5.26 25.02
CA HIS A 455 2.21 -5.72 25.81
C HIS A 455 0.89 -5.53 25.05
N LEU A 456 0.68 -4.33 24.48
CA LEU A 456 -0.47 -4.03 23.62
C LEU A 456 -0.55 -4.95 22.40
N LEU A 457 0.57 -5.25 21.77
CA LEU A 457 0.61 -6.16 20.62
C LEU A 457 0.27 -7.61 21.03
N ILE A 458 0.77 -8.09 22.18
CA ILE A 458 0.40 -9.40 22.74
C ILE A 458 -1.11 -9.46 22.98
N ASN A 459 -1.68 -8.47 23.66
CA ASN A 459 -3.11 -8.43 23.94
C ASN A 459 -3.94 -8.40 22.64
N TYR A 460 -3.52 -7.63 21.65
CA TYR A 460 -4.15 -7.60 20.32
C TYR A 460 -4.12 -8.98 19.64
N LEU A 461 -2.98 -9.65 19.64
CA LEU A 461 -2.81 -10.98 19.04
C LEU A 461 -3.59 -12.07 19.79
N THR A 462 -3.65 -12.00 21.12
CA THR A 462 -4.45 -12.90 21.95
C THR A 462 -5.95 -12.74 21.69
N GLN A 463 -6.44 -11.50 21.58
CA GLN A 463 -7.85 -11.22 21.24
C GLN A 463 -8.24 -11.66 19.82
N LEU A 464 -7.26 -11.79 18.91
CA LEU A 464 -7.43 -12.42 17.60
C LEU A 464 -7.22 -13.95 17.62
N SER A 465 -6.86 -14.52 18.77
CA SER A 465 -6.50 -15.93 18.93
C SER A 465 -5.35 -16.38 18.02
N LEU A 466 -4.41 -15.48 17.71
CA LEU A 466 -3.22 -15.78 16.90
C LEU A 466 -2.05 -16.28 17.73
N ILE A 467 -2.11 -16.14 19.06
CA ILE A 467 -1.16 -16.72 20.01
C ILE A 467 -1.93 -17.43 21.11
N THR A 468 -1.43 -18.59 21.54
CA THR A 468 -2.06 -19.41 22.60
C THR A 468 -1.65 -18.88 23.97
N THR A 469 -2.60 -18.41 24.77
CA THR A 469 -2.37 -18.12 26.20
C THR A 469 -3.18 -19.12 27.02
N ASN A 470 -2.66 -19.56 28.17
CA ASN A 470 -3.38 -20.46 29.07
C ASN A 470 -4.52 -19.66 29.74
N GLN A 471 -5.68 -19.56 29.11
CA GLN A 471 -6.76 -18.70 29.60
C GLN A 471 -7.60 -19.33 30.72
N THR A 472 -7.92 -18.52 31.72
CA THR A 472 -9.25 -18.50 32.37
C THR A 472 -9.86 -17.11 32.11
N ILE A 473 -11.14 -17.02 31.73
CA ILE A 473 -11.80 -15.78 31.23
C ILE A 473 -12.58 -15.08 32.37
N LEU A 474 -12.67 -13.74 32.25
CA LEU A 474 -13.54 -12.73 32.89
C LEU A 474 -13.00 -12.17 34.23
N MET A 475 -12.90 -10.85 34.45
CA MET A 475 -14.03 -9.93 34.67
C MET A 475 -13.70 -8.43 34.43
N GLN A 476 -14.76 -7.62 34.54
CA GLN A 476 -14.95 -6.22 34.14
C GLN A 476 -13.99 -5.21 34.80
N ALA A 477 -13.60 -4.19 34.03
CA ALA A 477 -12.85 -3.05 34.51
C ALA A 477 -13.77 -2.08 35.27
N GLU A 478 -13.42 -1.77 36.53
CA GLU A 478 -13.89 -0.55 37.19
C GLU A 478 -13.03 0.64 36.75
N ASP A 479 -13.70 1.76 36.48
CA ASP A 479 -13.06 3.01 36.06
C ASP A 479 -12.23 3.59 37.20
N LEU A 480 -10.90 3.62 37.02
CA LEU A 480 -10.01 4.47 37.78
C LEU A 480 -9.72 5.74 36.98
N THR A 481 -10.35 6.83 37.40
CA THR A 481 -9.98 8.21 37.06
C THR A 481 -8.91 8.68 38.03
N GLU A 482 -7.75 9.10 37.52
CA GLU A 482 -7.03 10.32 37.95
C GLU A 482 -5.63 10.36 37.32
N GLU A 483 -5.31 11.54 36.77
CA GLU A 483 -4.06 11.86 36.10
C GLU A 483 -3.06 12.50 37.08
N THR A 484 -1.79 12.59 36.64
CA THR A 484 -0.73 13.54 37.10
C THR A 484 0.42 12.99 37.98
N ARG A 485 1.66 13.29 37.54
CA ARG A 485 3.00 13.12 38.16
C ARG A 485 3.26 11.88 39.03
N ILE A 486 3.66 10.78 38.37
CA ILE A 486 3.98 9.47 38.98
C ILE A 486 5.20 9.48 39.92
N GLU A 487 6.19 10.37 39.77
CA GLU A 487 7.37 10.32 40.67
C GLU A 487 7.18 11.11 41.97
N GLU A 488 6.30 12.12 41.98
CA GLU A 488 6.05 12.95 43.15
C GLU A 488 4.94 12.36 44.04
N LYS A 489 3.92 11.70 43.45
CA LYS A 489 2.74 11.15 44.15
C LYS A 489 2.99 9.83 44.89
N TYR A 490 4.04 9.06 44.60
CA TYR A 490 4.20 7.71 45.15
C TYR A 490 5.31 7.62 46.23
N GLY A 491 4.95 7.06 47.38
CA GLY A 491 5.77 6.76 48.55
C GLY A 491 6.80 5.64 48.32
N ARG A 492 7.50 5.28 49.40
CA ARG A 492 8.73 4.47 49.34
C ARG A 492 8.50 2.95 49.41
N ALA A 493 7.32 2.52 49.81
CA ALA A 493 7.01 1.12 50.09
C ALA A 493 6.25 0.47 48.91
N PHE A 494 6.44 -0.84 48.78
CA PHE A 494 5.73 -1.67 47.81
C PHE A 494 4.28 -1.88 48.25
N ASP A 495 3.36 -1.87 47.28
CA ASP A 495 1.95 -2.15 47.50
C ASP A 495 1.58 -3.53 46.91
N GLU A 496 1.32 -4.49 47.80
CA GLU A 496 0.95 -5.85 47.42
C GLU A 496 -0.42 -5.92 46.74
N ASN A 497 -1.38 -5.10 47.16
CA ASN A 497 -2.73 -5.12 46.61
C ASN A 497 -2.71 -4.66 45.15
N LEU A 498 -2.00 -3.55 44.86
CA LEU A 498 -1.84 -3.07 43.49
C LEU A 498 -1.11 -4.09 42.59
N PHE A 499 -0.12 -4.80 43.12
CA PHE A 499 0.57 -5.85 42.36
C PHE A 499 -0.36 -7.03 42.05
N ARG A 500 -1.07 -7.56 43.06
CA ARG A 500 -1.98 -8.70 42.88
C ARG A 500 -3.16 -8.33 41.98
N GLN A 501 -3.68 -7.12 42.10
CA GLN A 501 -4.71 -6.59 41.19
C GLN A 501 -4.18 -6.51 39.76
N PHE A 502 -2.97 -5.99 39.52
CA PHE A 502 -2.37 -5.96 38.19
C PHE A 502 -2.22 -7.36 37.56
N VAL A 503 -1.83 -8.36 38.35
CA VAL A 503 -1.76 -9.76 37.89
C VAL A 503 -3.16 -10.26 37.50
N ALA A 504 -4.18 -9.99 38.32
CA ALA A 504 -5.56 -10.38 38.06
C ALA A 504 -6.14 -9.69 36.80
N ASP A 505 -5.81 -8.42 36.58
CA ASP A 505 -6.28 -7.62 35.45
C ASP A 505 -5.58 -7.96 34.13
N ASN A 506 -4.45 -8.67 34.17
CA ASN A 506 -3.65 -9.01 33.00
C ASN A 506 -3.40 -10.53 32.86
N PRO A 507 -4.46 -11.37 32.86
CA PRO A 507 -4.32 -12.82 32.91
C PRO A 507 -3.71 -13.41 31.64
N SER A 508 -3.85 -12.75 30.48
CA SER A 508 -3.20 -13.16 29.23
C SER A 508 -1.72 -12.82 29.16
N PHE A 509 -1.25 -11.89 30.00
CA PHE A 509 0.15 -11.49 30.04
C PHE A 509 0.91 -12.32 31.08
N LEU A 510 0.38 -12.43 32.30
CA LEU A 510 0.96 -13.20 33.41
C LEU A 510 0.19 -14.51 33.63
N ASP A 511 0.16 -15.35 32.60
CA ASP A 511 -0.65 -16.58 32.51
C ASP A 511 -0.09 -17.81 33.23
N ASP A 512 1.11 -17.71 33.83
CA ASP A 512 1.70 -18.76 34.66
C ASP A 512 2.38 -18.16 35.91
N SER A 513 2.33 -18.89 37.02
CA SER A 513 2.98 -18.56 38.28
C SER A 513 4.46 -18.21 38.11
N TYR A 514 5.22 -18.94 37.28
CA TYR A 514 6.65 -18.61 37.11
C TYR A 514 6.86 -17.29 36.34
N LYS A 515 5.93 -16.88 35.47
CA LYS A 515 5.97 -15.58 34.76
C LYS A 515 5.68 -14.43 35.72
N VAL A 516 4.71 -14.60 36.63
CA VAL A 516 4.48 -13.68 37.76
C VAL A 516 5.75 -13.54 38.58
N GLY A 517 6.42 -14.65 38.88
CA GLY A 517 7.69 -14.67 39.61
C GLY A 517 8.81 -13.90 38.90
N ILE A 518 9.03 -14.15 37.61
CA ILE A 518 10.04 -13.44 36.80
C ILE A 518 9.77 -11.93 36.80
N PHE A 519 8.50 -11.53 36.62
CA PHE A 519 8.07 -10.14 36.65
C PHE A 519 8.32 -9.50 38.02
N ALA A 520 7.98 -10.18 39.13
CA ALA A 520 8.23 -9.71 40.50
C ALA A 520 9.73 -9.52 40.80
N VAL A 521 10.60 -10.40 40.28
CA VAL A 521 12.06 -10.22 40.38
C VAL A 521 12.51 -8.95 39.65
N GLY A 522 11.92 -8.63 38.49
CA GLY A 522 12.14 -7.35 37.81
C GLY A 522 11.76 -6.13 38.66
N VAL A 523 10.60 -6.18 39.31
CA VAL A 523 10.15 -5.14 40.24
C VAL A 523 11.14 -4.94 41.38
N LEU A 524 11.61 -6.04 42.00
CA LEU A 524 12.61 -6.01 43.08
C LEU A 524 13.92 -5.35 42.63
N VAL A 525 14.42 -5.73 41.45
CA VAL A 525 15.64 -5.13 40.90
C VAL A 525 15.46 -3.63 40.70
N ARG A 526 14.32 -3.17 40.17
CA ARG A 526 14.07 -1.73 40.00
C ARG A 526 14.09 -1.00 41.35
N LEU A 527 13.59 -1.61 42.41
CA LEU A 527 13.66 -1.03 43.75
C LEU A 527 15.12 -0.85 44.22
N LEU A 528 15.98 -1.87 44.04
CA LEU A 528 17.41 -1.75 44.31
C LEU A 528 18.05 -0.62 43.48
N LEU A 529 17.78 -0.54 42.18
CA LEU A 529 18.33 0.51 41.31
C LEU A 529 17.93 1.91 41.79
N ASN A 530 16.69 2.10 42.26
CA ASN A 530 16.24 3.38 42.78
C ASN A 530 16.90 3.75 44.12
N ILE A 531 17.21 2.77 44.97
CA ILE A 531 17.99 2.99 46.19
C ILE A 531 19.41 3.40 45.80
N GLN A 532 20.07 2.68 44.89
CA GLN A 532 21.42 3.01 44.43
C GLN A 532 21.50 4.40 43.79
N GLN A 533 20.53 4.76 42.95
CA GLN A 533 20.50 6.08 42.32
C GLN A 533 20.44 7.20 43.36
N ARG A 534 19.72 6.98 44.47
CA ARG A 534 19.57 7.95 45.56
C ARG A 534 20.81 8.05 46.45
N GLU A 535 21.35 6.91 46.86
CA GLU A 535 22.46 6.82 47.81
C GLU A 535 23.82 7.05 47.16
N LEU A 536 23.97 6.66 45.88
CA LEU A 536 25.26 6.63 45.17
C LEU A 536 25.30 7.55 43.94
N GLY A 537 24.18 8.17 43.56
CA GLY A 537 24.08 8.99 42.34
C GLY A 537 24.11 8.22 41.02
N GLY A 538 24.07 6.88 41.06
CA GLY A 538 24.13 6.00 39.88
C GLY A 538 23.63 4.58 40.16
N THR A 539 23.55 3.74 39.12
CA THR A 539 22.98 2.38 39.14
C THR A 539 24.02 1.28 38.83
N PRO A 540 25.08 1.07 39.64
CA PRO A 540 26.14 0.11 39.32
C PRO A 540 25.65 -1.34 39.15
N PHE A 541 24.52 -1.71 39.77
CA PHE A 541 23.93 -3.03 39.62
C PHE A 541 23.37 -3.29 38.21
N GLU A 542 23.07 -2.25 37.44
CA GLU A 542 22.54 -2.37 36.07
C GLU A 542 23.48 -3.15 35.13
N LYS A 543 24.80 -3.06 35.36
CA LYS A 543 25.81 -3.83 34.61
C LYS A 543 25.63 -5.35 34.76
N LYS A 544 25.03 -5.81 35.86
CA LYS A 544 24.77 -7.24 36.12
C LYS A 544 23.58 -7.80 35.33
N LEU A 545 22.76 -6.93 34.73
CA LEU A 545 21.61 -7.32 33.92
C LEU A 545 22.00 -7.78 32.50
N LYS A 546 23.30 -7.76 32.15
CA LYS A 546 23.86 -8.24 30.87
C LYS A 546 23.12 -7.71 29.63
N GLY A 547 22.73 -6.43 29.63
CA GLY A 547 21.96 -5.83 28.53
C GLY A 547 20.63 -6.56 28.27
N TYR A 548 19.99 -7.05 29.34
CA TYR A 548 18.77 -7.86 29.31
C TYR A 548 18.90 -9.17 28.53
N ASN A 549 20.12 -9.72 28.41
CA ASN A 549 20.35 -11.06 27.90
C ASN A 549 20.37 -12.06 29.06
N LEU A 550 19.18 -12.43 29.51
CA LEU A 550 18.99 -13.29 30.68
C LEU A 550 18.61 -14.71 30.25
N ASN A 551 19.11 -15.67 31.01
CA ASN A 551 18.68 -17.07 30.99
C ASN A 551 18.31 -17.47 32.43
N PRO A 552 17.71 -18.67 32.65
CA PRO A 552 17.27 -19.08 33.98
C PRO A 552 18.33 -18.97 35.08
N GLU A 553 19.56 -19.43 34.80
CA GLU A 553 20.66 -19.40 35.76
C GLU A 553 21.19 -18.00 36.06
N THR A 554 21.26 -17.15 35.03
CA THR A 554 21.62 -15.74 35.20
C THR A 554 20.54 -15.00 36.00
N LEU A 555 19.26 -15.27 35.76
CA LEU A 555 18.17 -14.63 36.50
C LEU A 555 18.18 -15.02 37.99
N LYS A 556 18.41 -16.30 38.31
CA LYS A 556 18.62 -16.75 39.70
C LYS A 556 19.78 -16.03 40.37
N THR A 557 20.91 -15.92 39.65
CA THR A 557 22.08 -15.15 40.13
C THR A 557 21.72 -13.69 40.39
N VAL A 558 21.05 -13.03 39.45
CA VAL A 558 20.59 -11.64 39.59
C VAL A 558 19.70 -11.48 40.82
N TYR A 559 18.77 -12.40 41.06
CA TYR A 559 17.91 -12.38 42.24
C TYR A 559 18.72 -12.48 43.55
N LEU A 560 19.62 -13.47 43.67
CA LEU A 560 20.44 -13.66 44.88
C LEU A 560 21.32 -12.45 45.17
N GLU A 561 21.95 -11.90 44.14
CA GLU A 561 22.81 -10.71 44.29
C GLU A 561 21.99 -9.45 44.62
N THR A 562 20.76 -9.35 44.13
CA THR A 562 19.83 -8.26 44.49
C THR A 562 19.49 -8.32 45.97
N MET A 563 19.14 -9.51 46.48
CA MET A 563 18.86 -9.73 47.90
C MET A 563 20.07 -9.39 48.78
N ALA A 564 21.25 -9.90 48.42
CA ALA A 564 22.48 -9.63 49.17
C ALA A 564 22.82 -8.12 49.22
N LYS A 565 22.54 -7.39 48.13
CA LYS A 565 22.72 -5.93 48.09
C LYS A 565 21.67 -5.20 48.91
N LEU A 566 20.41 -5.63 48.88
CA LEU A 566 19.34 -4.99 49.63
C LEU A 566 19.53 -5.10 51.14
N VAL A 567 20.05 -6.23 51.65
CA VAL A 567 20.40 -6.39 53.08
C VAL A 567 21.44 -5.37 53.57
N GLN A 568 22.29 -4.85 52.68
CA GLN A 568 23.29 -3.84 53.04
C GLN A 568 22.67 -2.47 53.33
N TYR A 569 21.40 -2.25 52.96
CA TYR A 569 20.68 -1.00 53.20
C TYR A 569 19.74 -1.13 54.41
N ARG A 570 19.83 -0.19 55.36
CA ARG A 570 19.17 -0.24 56.69
C ARG A 570 17.63 -0.33 56.68
N ASP A 571 16.99 -0.06 55.55
CA ASP A 571 15.53 0.10 55.41
C ASP A 571 14.79 -1.10 54.78
N TYR A 572 15.49 -2.21 54.48
CA TYR A 572 14.94 -3.29 53.67
C TYR A 572 13.84 -4.11 54.38
N GLY A 573 14.02 -4.43 55.66
CA GLY A 573 13.26 -5.49 56.35
C GLY A 573 11.74 -5.29 56.44
N ARG A 574 11.21 -4.07 56.64
CA ARG A 574 9.75 -3.84 56.79
C ARG A 574 9.06 -3.35 55.52
N ARG A 575 9.79 -2.83 54.54
CA ARG A 575 9.20 -2.15 53.35
C ARG A 575 9.02 -3.05 52.13
N TYR A 576 9.66 -4.21 52.14
CA TYR A 576 9.73 -5.11 50.97
C TYR A 576 9.45 -6.58 51.32
N GLU A 577 9.10 -6.88 52.57
CA GLU A 577 8.71 -8.22 53.01
C GLU A 577 7.55 -8.82 52.18
N PRO A 578 6.48 -8.07 51.84
CA PRO A 578 5.42 -8.59 50.97
C PRO A 578 5.91 -9.00 49.57
N LEU A 579 6.79 -8.20 48.96
CA LEU A 579 7.37 -8.53 47.66
C LEU A 579 8.28 -9.76 47.74
N SER A 580 9.03 -9.92 48.84
CA SER A 580 9.84 -11.11 49.07
C SER A 580 8.99 -12.38 49.22
N GLN A 581 7.81 -12.28 49.86
CA GLN A 581 6.86 -13.38 49.95
C GLN A 581 6.30 -13.76 48.57
N ILE A 582 5.88 -12.77 47.77
CA ILE A 582 5.44 -12.98 46.37
C ILE A 582 6.53 -13.66 45.54
N ILE A 583 7.78 -13.21 45.65
CA ILE A 583 8.89 -13.82 44.90
C ILE A 583 9.14 -15.25 45.40
N SER A 584 9.06 -15.52 46.69
CA SER A 584 9.17 -16.88 47.21
C SER A 584 8.09 -17.80 46.62
N GLU A 585 6.83 -17.34 46.66
CA GLU A 585 5.64 -18.05 46.16
C GLU A 585 5.74 -18.33 44.65
N TYR A 586 6.01 -17.29 43.86
CA TYR A 586 5.88 -17.35 42.40
C TYR A 586 7.20 -17.61 41.66
N PHE A 587 8.36 -17.26 42.21
CA PHE A 587 9.66 -17.45 41.55
C PHE A 587 10.46 -18.61 42.17
N THR A 588 10.66 -18.62 43.49
CA THR A 588 11.53 -19.61 44.14
C THR A 588 10.94 -21.02 44.05
N LEU A 589 9.68 -21.19 44.45
CA LEU A 589 8.98 -22.48 44.40
C LEU A 589 8.81 -23.00 42.96
N ASN A 590 8.66 -22.09 41.99
CA ASN A 590 8.46 -22.42 40.58
C ASN A 590 9.75 -22.38 39.73
N SER A 591 10.92 -22.25 40.36
CA SER A 591 12.21 -22.09 39.66
C SER A 591 12.57 -23.28 38.75
N HIS A 592 12.02 -24.47 39.03
CA HIS A 592 12.16 -25.67 38.21
C HIS A 592 11.47 -25.57 36.84
N LYS A 593 10.51 -24.64 36.67
CA LYS A 593 9.82 -24.38 35.39
C LYS A 593 10.57 -23.40 34.50
N LEU A 594 11.52 -22.62 35.03
CA LEU A 594 12.25 -21.60 34.24
C LEU A 594 12.96 -22.13 32.98
N PRO A 595 13.45 -23.39 32.91
CA PRO A 595 14.01 -23.92 31.66
C PRO A 595 12.98 -24.15 30.54
N SER A 596 11.67 -24.14 30.82
CA SER A 596 10.63 -24.39 29.79
C SER A 596 10.31 -23.16 28.93
N ILE A 597 10.76 -21.97 29.34
CA ILE A 597 10.53 -20.70 28.66
C ILE A 597 11.77 -20.27 27.88
N SER A 598 11.58 -19.59 26.75
CA SER A 598 12.73 -19.07 25.98
C SER A 598 13.46 -17.95 26.72
N ASN A 599 14.78 -17.82 26.52
CA ASN A 599 15.56 -16.74 27.13
C ASN A 599 15.01 -15.33 26.81
N ASN A 600 14.48 -15.13 25.60
CA ASN A 600 13.91 -13.84 25.21
C ASN A 600 12.58 -13.58 25.91
N GLU A 601 11.71 -14.58 26.03
CA GLU A 601 10.46 -14.44 26.77
C GLU A 601 10.70 -14.21 28.27
N LEU A 602 11.63 -14.96 28.88
CA LEU A 602 12.07 -14.76 30.27
C LEU A 602 12.64 -13.34 30.47
N SER A 603 13.52 -12.91 29.57
CA SER A 603 14.08 -11.56 29.62
C SER A 603 12.99 -10.49 29.49
N PHE A 604 12.00 -10.71 28.62
CA PHE A 604 10.91 -9.78 28.40
C PHE A 604 10.05 -9.58 29.66
N TYR A 605 9.63 -10.66 30.33
CA TYR A 605 8.87 -10.56 31.58
C TYR A 605 9.66 -9.86 32.69
N PHE A 606 10.96 -10.15 32.79
CA PHE A 606 11.83 -9.48 33.76
C PHE A 606 11.92 -7.98 33.50
N VAL A 607 12.17 -7.57 32.24
CA VAL A 607 12.26 -6.16 31.86
C VAL A 607 10.90 -5.47 32.03
N ALA A 608 9.80 -6.15 31.73
CA ALA A 608 8.47 -5.59 31.95
C ALA A 608 8.23 -5.27 33.43
N GLY A 609 8.61 -6.17 34.35
CA GLY A 609 8.56 -5.91 35.79
C GLY A 609 9.48 -4.75 36.21
N LEU A 610 10.69 -4.71 35.64
CA LEU A 610 11.66 -3.64 35.88
C LEU A 610 11.11 -2.26 35.48
N GLU A 611 10.44 -2.15 34.34
CA GLU A 611 9.91 -0.89 33.82
C GLU A 611 8.57 -0.48 34.47
N MET A 612 7.74 -1.45 34.88
CA MET A 612 6.42 -1.20 35.46
C MET A 612 6.44 -1.03 36.98
N ALA A 613 7.57 -1.23 37.65
CA ALA A 613 7.68 -1.24 39.12
C ALA A 613 7.13 0.02 39.83
N TYR A 614 7.13 1.17 39.15
CA TYR A 614 6.60 2.41 39.73
C TYR A 614 5.10 2.33 40.06
N ARG A 615 4.36 1.43 39.39
CA ARG A 615 2.91 1.24 39.57
C ARG A 615 2.54 0.53 40.87
N PHE A 616 3.51 -0.11 41.52
CA PHE A 616 3.29 -0.92 42.73
C PHE A 616 3.87 -0.24 43.97
N ARG A 617 3.73 1.08 44.04
CA ARG A 617 4.17 1.89 45.18
C ARG A 617 2.94 2.48 45.87
N ILE A 618 3.02 2.65 47.18
CA ILE A 618 1.97 3.35 47.96
C ILE A 618 1.92 4.81 47.51
N GLU A 619 0.78 5.49 47.51
CA GLU A 619 0.73 6.95 47.33
C GLU A 619 1.34 7.69 48.54
N LYS A 620 2.03 8.81 48.33
CA LYS A 620 2.48 9.70 49.40
C LYS A 620 1.26 10.38 49.98
N THR A 621 1.02 10.19 51.26
CA THR A 621 0.12 11.05 52.03
C THR A 621 0.67 12.48 52.03
N GLU A 622 -0.12 13.45 51.56
CA GLU A 622 0.17 14.87 51.76
C GLU A 622 0.08 15.18 53.26
N THR A 623 1.22 15.20 53.95
CA THR A 623 1.29 15.81 55.28
C THR A 623 1.15 17.32 55.13
N ASN A 624 -0.06 17.83 55.37
CA ASN A 624 -0.29 19.24 55.69
C ASN A 624 0.38 19.58 57.03
N GLU A 625 1.71 19.76 57.03
CA GLU A 625 2.39 20.49 58.09
C GLU A 625 2.17 21.98 57.85
N ASN A 626 1.01 22.48 58.28
CA ASN A 626 0.85 23.87 58.65
C ASN A 626 1.87 24.17 59.76
N LYS A 627 3.01 24.77 59.40
CA LYS A 627 3.85 25.50 60.35
C LYS A 627 3.00 26.62 60.94
N THR A 628 2.41 26.34 62.10
CA THR A 628 1.89 27.36 63.00
C THR A 628 3.12 28.06 63.58
N ASN A 629 3.45 29.22 63.02
CA ASN A 629 4.36 30.16 63.67
C ASN A 629 3.61 30.73 64.89
N ASN A 630 4.16 30.47 66.08
CA ASN A 630 4.07 31.36 67.24
C ASN A 630 5.46 31.92 67.50
#